data_AF-M2RCK8-F1
#
_entry.id   AF-M2RCK8-F1
#
_cell.length_a   1.000
_cell.length_b   1.000
_cell.length_c   1.000
_cell.angle_alpha   90.00
_cell.angle_beta   90.00
_cell.angle_gamma   90.00
#
_symmetry.space_group_name_H-M   'P 1'
#
loop_
_entity.id
_entity.type
_entity.pdbx_description
1 polymer ?
#
loop_
_entity_poly.entity_id
_entity_poly.type
_entity_poly.pdbx_seq_one_letter_code
_entity_poly.pdbx_strand_id
1 'polypeptide(L)'
;MPTATGTVTLSADSASKFQATFTVGGLRQIFSGNLSESMPTFTTSSATLTYSSTNDLTGTRVFEGIIGATTLKLTFGDGPMITGDLSTSVGMAFSVNGSGDWESN
;
A
#
# COMPACT_ATOMS: atom_id res chain seq x y z
N MET A 1 1.02 -0.33 18.61
CA MET A 1 0.34 -0.54 17.31
C MET A 1 0.78 -1.89 16.77
N PRO A 2 -0.13 -2.83 16.50
CA PRO A 2 0.22 -4.07 15.84
C PRO A 2 0.76 -3.84 14.42
N THR A 3 1.56 -4.79 13.95
CA THR A 3 2.12 -4.79 12.60
C THR A 3 1.81 -6.10 11.87
N ALA A 4 1.69 -6.03 10.56
CA ALA A 4 1.56 -7.19 9.68
C ALA A 4 2.51 -7.06 8.49
N THR A 5 3.06 -8.18 8.04
CA THR A 5 3.91 -8.22 6.85
C THR A 5 3.09 -8.59 5.62
N GLY A 6 3.53 -8.13 4.46
CA GLY A 6 2.80 -8.30 3.23
C GLY A 6 3.57 -7.87 1.99
N THR A 7 2.85 -7.74 0.89
CA THR A 7 3.37 -7.30 -0.40
C THR A 7 2.62 -6.08 -0.88
N VAL A 8 3.27 -5.26 -1.71
CA VAL A 8 2.63 -4.17 -2.46
C VAL A 8 3.09 -4.26 -3.90
N THR A 9 2.15 -4.17 -4.84
CA THR A 9 2.43 -4.26 -6.28
C THR A 9 1.58 -3.27 -7.03
N LEU A 10 2.20 -2.49 -7.92
CA LEU A 10 1.46 -1.83 -8.99
C LEU A 10 1.00 -2.88 -10.00
N SER A 11 -0.23 -2.76 -10.49
CA SER A 11 -0.81 -3.67 -11.46
C SER A 11 -0.06 -3.57 -12.78
N ALA A 12 0.33 -4.70 -13.38
CA ALA A 12 1.01 -4.70 -14.68
C ALA A 12 0.13 -4.08 -15.79
N ASP A 13 -1.19 -4.20 -15.67
CA ASP A 13 -2.16 -3.74 -16.66
C ASP A 13 -2.65 -2.30 -16.43
N SER A 14 -2.13 -1.60 -15.40
CA SER A 14 -2.54 -0.23 -15.09
C SER A 14 -1.45 0.54 -14.35
N ALA A 15 -1.09 1.70 -14.91
CA ALA A 15 -0.08 2.57 -14.33
C ALA A 15 -0.53 3.32 -13.05
N SER A 16 -1.79 3.16 -12.63
CA SER A 16 -2.35 3.82 -11.45
C SER A 16 -2.97 2.87 -10.43
N LYS A 17 -3.29 1.62 -10.78
CA LYS A 17 -3.86 0.65 -9.84
C LYS A 17 -2.76 -0.08 -9.09
N PHE A 18 -2.83 -0.12 -7.77
CA PHE A 18 -1.97 -0.97 -6.94
C PHE A 18 -2.79 -1.84 -6.01
N GLN A 19 -2.17 -2.94 -5.58
CA GLN A 19 -2.71 -3.83 -4.58
C GLN A 19 -1.69 -4.02 -3.46
N ALA A 20 -2.14 -3.95 -2.22
CA ALA A 20 -1.37 -4.30 -1.04
C ALA A 20 -2.04 -5.48 -0.32
N THR A 21 -1.28 -6.52 -0.01
CA THR A 21 -1.80 -7.74 0.62
C THR A 21 -1.05 -8.02 1.90
N PHE A 22 -1.76 -8.14 3.03
CA PHE A 22 -1.20 -8.40 4.35
C PHE A 22 -1.91 -9.57 5.02
N THR A 23 -1.21 -10.27 5.92
CA THR A 23 -1.82 -11.28 6.79
C THR A 23 -1.99 -10.73 8.19
N VAL A 24 -3.25 -10.55 8.62
CA VAL A 24 -3.62 -10.00 9.93
C VAL A 24 -4.50 -11.01 10.65
N GLY A 25 -4.05 -11.53 11.80
CA GLY A 25 -4.82 -12.49 12.58
C GLY A 25 -5.19 -13.78 11.84
N GLY A 26 -4.38 -14.19 10.84
CA GLY A 26 -4.63 -15.36 10.00
C GLY A 26 -5.54 -15.11 8.80
N LEU A 27 -6.12 -13.91 8.66
CA LEU A 27 -6.93 -13.50 7.52
C LEU A 27 -6.11 -12.65 6.54
N ARG A 28 -6.47 -12.69 5.26
CA ARG A 28 -5.82 -11.89 4.22
C ARG A 28 -6.55 -10.57 4.09
N GLN A 29 -5.86 -9.48 4.41
CA GLN A 29 -6.34 -8.12 4.21
C GLN A 29 -5.75 -7.59 2.91
N ILE A 30 -6.61 -7.21 1.98
CA ILE A 30 -6.23 -6.70 0.66
C ILE A 30 -6.69 -5.26 0.56
N PHE A 31 -5.78 -4.35 0.24
CA PHE A 31 -6.12 -3.00 -0.18
C PHE A 31 -5.96 -2.89 -1.69
N SER A 32 -7.02 -2.52 -2.38
CA SER A 32 -6.98 -2.24 -3.82
C SER A 32 -7.21 -0.75 -4.04
N GLY A 33 -6.17 -0.04 -4.49
CA GLY A 33 -6.18 1.41 -4.61
C GLY A 33 -5.85 1.91 -6.00
N ASN A 34 -6.31 3.11 -6.30
CA ASN A 34 -5.97 3.88 -7.49
C ASN A 34 -5.20 5.13 -7.08
N LEU A 35 -4.03 5.32 -7.67
CA LEU A 35 -3.22 6.54 -7.60
C LEU A 35 -3.86 7.62 -8.49
N SER A 36 -3.80 8.88 -8.06
CA SER A 36 -4.28 10.01 -8.86
C SER A 36 -3.41 10.26 -10.10
N GLU A 37 -2.15 9.84 -10.06
CA GLU A 37 -1.18 9.98 -11.14
C GLU A 37 -0.58 8.62 -11.51
N SER A 38 -0.25 8.46 -12.79
CA SER A 38 0.41 7.26 -13.32
C SER A 38 1.89 7.24 -12.95
N MET A 39 2.43 6.04 -12.68
CA MET A 39 3.85 5.88 -12.36
C MET A 39 4.44 4.58 -12.90
N PRO A 40 5.79 4.44 -12.90
CA PRO A 40 6.45 3.19 -13.26
C PRO A 40 6.01 2.03 -12.37
N THR A 41 6.01 0.81 -12.93
CA THR A 41 5.71 -0.40 -12.17
C THR A 41 6.70 -0.59 -11.03
N PHE A 42 6.19 -1.01 -9.87
CA PHE A 42 6.98 -1.31 -8.70
C PHE A 42 6.38 -2.47 -7.92
N THR A 43 7.24 -3.12 -7.15
CA THR A 43 6.89 -4.23 -6.27
C THR A 43 7.65 -4.07 -4.96
N THR A 44 7.00 -4.41 -3.86
CA THR A 44 7.57 -4.52 -2.51
C THR A 44 7.25 -5.91 -2.01
N SER A 45 8.25 -6.76 -1.85
CA SER A 45 8.07 -8.14 -1.35
C SER A 45 7.98 -8.22 0.18
N SER A 46 8.44 -7.18 0.88
CA SER A 46 8.51 -7.12 2.35
C SER A 46 7.95 -5.78 2.86
N ALA A 47 6.64 -5.60 2.66
CA ALA A 47 5.92 -4.46 3.20
C ALA A 47 5.49 -4.72 4.64
N THR A 48 5.45 -3.67 5.44
CA THR A 48 4.95 -3.64 6.81
C THR A 48 3.73 -2.72 6.88
N LEU A 49 2.60 -3.28 7.27
CA LEU A 49 1.39 -2.54 7.63
C LEU A 49 1.40 -2.31 9.14
N THR A 50 1.33 -1.04 9.55
CA THR A 50 1.09 -0.63 10.94
C THR A 50 -0.35 -0.15 11.04
N TYR A 51 -1.09 -0.63 12.04
CA TYR A 51 -2.51 -0.30 12.24
C TYR A 51 -2.83 -0.23 13.73
N SER A 52 -3.99 0.32 14.11
CA SER A 52 -4.42 0.38 15.51
C SER A 52 -5.45 -0.70 15.84
N SER A 53 -6.38 -0.92 14.92
CA SER A 53 -7.45 -1.93 15.01
C SER A 53 -7.73 -2.54 13.64
N THR A 54 -8.26 -3.77 13.60
CA THR A 54 -8.73 -4.39 12.36
C THR A 54 -9.86 -3.60 11.69
N ASN A 55 -10.59 -2.79 12.46
CA ASN A 55 -11.61 -1.88 11.93
C ASN A 55 -11.02 -0.82 10.98
N ASP A 56 -9.73 -0.50 11.14
CA ASP A 56 -9.04 0.47 10.28
C ASP A 56 -8.83 -0.12 8.87
N LEU A 57 -8.81 -1.45 8.76
CA LEU A 57 -8.55 -2.23 7.54
C LEU A 57 -9.86 -2.64 6.85
N THR A 58 -10.81 -1.72 6.76
CA THR A 58 -12.12 -1.96 6.13
C THR A 58 -12.60 -0.74 5.36
N GLY A 59 -13.41 -0.98 4.32
CA GLY A 59 -14.10 0.06 3.56
C GLY A 59 -13.18 0.92 2.68
N THR A 60 -13.77 1.99 2.13
CA THR A 60 -13.06 2.94 1.27
C THR A 60 -12.19 3.88 2.09
N ARG A 61 -10.91 3.97 1.74
CA ARG A 61 -9.93 4.84 2.39
C ARG A 61 -9.22 5.72 1.36
N VAL A 62 -8.95 6.96 1.75
CA VAL A 62 -8.00 7.83 1.05
C VAL A 62 -6.61 7.64 1.65
N PHE A 63 -5.61 7.74 0.80
CA PHE A 63 -4.21 7.65 1.21
C PHE A 63 -3.37 8.71 0.51
N GLU A 64 -2.25 9.02 1.15
CA GLU A 64 -1.18 9.84 0.60
C GLU A 64 0.16 9.20 0.96
N GLY A 65 1.23 9.54 0.24
CA GLY A 65 2.50 8.90 0.48
C GLY A 65 3.61 9.30 -0.47
N ILE A 66 4.76 8.65 -0.29
CA ILE A 66 5.94 8.82 -1.10
C ILE A 66 6.42 7.44 -1.55
N ILE A 67 6.54 7.26 -2.85
CA ILE A 67 7.23 6.15 -3.48
C ILE A 67 8.61 6.67 -3.84
N GLY A 68 9.55 6.50 -2.91
CA GLY A 68 10.94 6.89 -3.07
C GLY A 68 11.67 6.00 -4.08
N ALA A 69 12.92 6.34 -4.38
CA ALA A 69 13.72 5.58 -5.34
C ALA A 69 13.83 4.10 -4.97
N THR A 70 13.85 3.75 -3.68
CA THR A 70 13.98 2.36 -3.18
C THR A 70 13.01 2.03 -2.05
N THR A 71 12.15 2.96 -1.64
CA THR A 71 11.29 2.80 -0.45
C THR A 71 9.87 3.22 -0.76
N LEU A 72 8.90 2.58 -0.12
CA LEU A 72 7.48 2.90 -0.14
C LEU A 72 7.06 3.40 1.24
N LYS A 73 6.30 4.50 1.28
CA LYS A 73 5.56 4.93 2.47
C LYS A 73 4.20 5.46 2.07
N LEU A 74 3.13 4.82 2.53
CA LEU A 74 1.74 5.24 2.37
C LEU A 74 1.11 5.44 3.74
N THR A 75 0.34 6.51 3.90
CA THR A 75 -0.41 6.87 5.10
C THR A 75 -1.88 7.02 4.75
N PHE A 76 -2.72 6.41 5.57
CA PHE A 76 -4.17 6.46 5.44
C PHE A 76 -4.72 7.44 6.48
N GLY A 77 -5.74 8.22 6.12
CA GLY A 77 -6.26 9.30 6.99
C GLY A 77 -6.68 8.84 8.39
N ASP A 78 -7.11 7.59 8.53
CA ASP A 78 -7.57 7.00 9.79
C ASP A 78 -6.45 6.34 10.62
N GLY A 79 -5.19 6.49 10.21
CA GLY A 79 -4.02 6.07 10.98
C GLY A 79 -3.19 4.90 10.43
N PRO A 80 -3.71 3.94 9.62
CA PRO A 80 -2.87 2.91 9.04
C PRO A 80 -1.70 3.48 8.24
N MET A 81 -0.60 2.76 8.24
CA MET A 81 0.59 3.11 7.47
C MET A 81 1.17 1.86 6.82
N ILE A 82 1.52 1.94 5.55
CA ILE A 82 2.25 0.91 4.83
C ILE A 82 3.65 1.44 4.54
N THR A 83 4.67 0.70 4.96
CA THR A 83 6.06 1.00 4.64
C THR A 83 6.74 -0.22 4.05
N GLY A 84 7.75 -0.05 3.20
CA GLY A 84 8.57 -1.18 2.76
C GLY A 84 9.63 -0.77 1.77
N ASP A 85 10.47 -1.71 1.38
CA ASP A 85 11.51 -1.50 0.38
C ASP A 85 11.04 -2.00 -0.98
N LEU A 86 11.29 -1.20 -2.03
CA LEU A 86 11.01 -1.61 -3.40
C LEU A 86 12.02 -2.67 -3.82
N SER A 87 11.54 -3.76 -4.43
CA SER A 87 12.38 -4.83 -4.97
C SER A 87 13.26 -4.33 -6.13
N THR A 88 12.79 -3.31 -6.86
CA THR A 88 13.52 -2.63 -7.93
C THR A 88 13.38 -1.13 -7.76
N SER A 89 14.46 -0.39 -8.01
CA SER A 89 14.40 1.06 -7.93
C SER A 89 13.55 1.67 -9.05
N VAL A 90 12.69 2.63 -8.70
CA VAL A 90 11.93 3.44 -9.68
C VAL A 90 12.69 4.70 -10.14
N GLY A 91 13.97 4.83 -9.77
CA GLY A 91 14.90 5.86 -10.22
C GLY A 91 14.76 7.24 -9.54
N MET A 92 13.54 7.64 -9.17
CA MET A 92 13.25 8.91 -8.49
C MET A 92 12.13 8.77 -7.47
N ALA A 93 11.93 9.79 -6.63
CA ALA A 93 10.83 9.82 -5.69
C ALA A 93 9.56 10.42 -6.32
N PHE A 94 8.42 9.78 -6.08
CA PHE A 94 7.09 10.21 -6.50
C PHE A 94 6.23 10.48 -5.27
N SER A 95 5.63 11.66 -5.19
CA SER A 95 4.56 11.92 -4.22
C SER A 95 3.26 11.37 -4.79
N VAL A 96 2.54 10.59 -4.01
CA VAL A 96 1.32 9.92 -4.45
C VAL A 96 0.17 10.18 -3.49
N ASN A 97 -1.02 10.17 -4.05
CA ASN A 97 -2.26 10.15 -3.30
C ASN A 97 -3.30 9.36 -4.10
N GLY A 98 -4.39 9.01 -3.44
CA GLY A 98 -5.48 8.30 -4.09
C GLY A 98 -6.50 7.75 -3.12
N SER A 99 -7.31 6.82 -3.62
CA SER A 99 -8.31 6.11 -2.83
C SER A 99 -8.41 4.65 -3.24
N GLY A 100 -8.94 3.84 -2.33
CA GLY A 100 -9.11 2.41 -2.55
C GLY A 100 -9.93 1.77 -1.46
N ASP A 101 -10.15 0.47 -1.59
CA ASP A 101 -10.99 -0.31 -0.69
C ASP A 101 -10.18 -1.40 -0.01
N TRP A 102 -10.44 -1.57 1.29
CA TRP A 102 -9.98 -2.74 2.03
C TRP A 102 -11.01 -3.87 1.95
N GLU A 103 -10.54 -5.05 1.63
CA GLU A 103 -11.28 -6.30 1.62
C GLU A 103 -10.61 -7.33 2.52
N SER A 104 -11.41 -8.05 3.29
CA SER A 104 -10.96 -9.19 4.10
C SER A 104 -11.36 -10.49 3.41
N ASN A 105 -10.41 -11.41 3.27
CA ASN A 105 -10.61 -12.75 2.72
C ASN A 105 -10.12 -13.81 3.71
#